data_AF-A0A356BW74-F1
#
_entry.id   AF-A0A356BW74-F1
#
_cell.length_a   1.000
_cell.length_b   1.000
_cell.length_c   1.000
_cell.angle_alpha   90.00
_cell.angle_beta   90.00
_cell.angle_gamma   90.00
#
_symmetry.space_group_name_H-M   'P 1'
#
loop_
_entity.id
_entity.type
_entity.pdbx_description
1 polymer ?
#
loop_
_entity_poly.entity_id
_entity_poly.type
_entity_poly.pdbx_seq_one_letter_code
_entity_poly.pdbx_strand_id
1 'polypeptide(L)'
;SGGRLVEFEFSGDFDAILETLGETPLPPYIHEKIADPERYQTVYSKHSGSVAAPTAGLHFTPELLSSIEALGVAIVPLTLHVGLGTFRPVKVDRVEDHIMHEEYYALTEASAETINGRLRSGGRVFAVGTTSVRVLETLGDENGQVHAGSGWTNIFIYPGYRFKVVDCLLTNFHLPKSSLLMLVSAFADVRTIQEAYEHAILERYRFFSFGDGMLLV
;
A
#
# COMPACT_ATOMS: atom_id res chain seq x y z
N SER A 1 15.52 1.58 -15.59
CA SER A 1 14.64 0.41 -15.78
C SER A 1 15.51 -0.77 -16.19
N GLY A 2 15.46 -1.89 -15.44
CA GLY A 2 16.32 -3.07 -15.63
C GLY A 2 15.56 -4.36 -15.88
N GLY A 3 14.30 -4.24 -16.34
CA GLY A 3 13.47 -5.40 -16.65
C GLY A 3 14.09 -6.28 -17.73
N ARG A 4 13.68 -7.55 -17.75
CA ARG A 4 14.00 -8.54 -18.78
C ARG A 4 12.70 -9.21 -19.18
N LEU A 5 12.51 -9.39 -20.49
CA LEU A 5 11.50 -10.31 -20.99
C LEU A 5 12.07 -11.72 -20.85
N VAL A 6 11.33 -12.63 -20.23
CA VAL A 6 11.72 -14.02 -20.05
C VAL A 6 10.60 -14.88 -20.62
N GLU A 7 10.96 -15.84 -21.47
CA GLU A 7 10.07 -16.88 -21.96
C GLU A 7 10.42 -18.17 -21.23
N PHE A 8 9.39 -18.89 -20.75
CA PHE A 8 9.57 -20.14 -20.01
C PHE A 8 9.20 -21.31 -20.92
N GLU A 9 10.12 -22.24 -21.11
CA GLU A 9 9.82 -23.56 -21.67
C GLU A 9 9.52 -24.53 -20.52
N PHE A 10 8.32 -25.13 -20.52
CA PHE A 10 7.87 -26.02 -19.45
C PHE A 10 6.94 -27.10 -20.01
N SER A 11 6.68 -28.14 -19.21
CA SER A 11 5.72 -29.21 -19.52
C SER A 11 4.85 -29.47 -18.29
N GLY A 12 3.53 -29.42 -18.46
CA GLY A 12 2.55 -29.55 -17.37
C GLY A 12 1.86 -28.23 -17.04
N ASP A 13 1.31 -28.14 -15.83
CA ASP A 13 0.68 -26.92 -15.32
C ASP A 13 1.74 -25.93 -14.83
N PHE A 14 1.84 -24.77 -15.49
CA PHE A 14 2.84 -23.75 -15.18
C PHE A 14 2.69 -23.21 -13.76
N ASP A 15 1.45 -22.99 -13.30
CA ASP A 15 1.20 -22.40 -11.99
C ASP A 15 1.62 -23.37 -10.88
N ALA A 16 1.31 -24.66 -11.03
CA ALA A 16 1.77 -25.70 -10.10
C ALA A 16 3.30 -25.84 -10.08
N ILE A 17 3.96 -25.66 -11.22
CA ILE A 17 5.43 -25.64 -11.32
C ILE A 17 5.99 -24.42 -10.58
N LEU A 18 5.40 -23.24 -10.75
CA LEU A 18 5.80 -22.03 -10.03
C LEU A 18 5.59 -22.14 -8.53
N GLU A 19 4.50 -22.74 -8.06
CA GLU A 19 4.28 -22.98 -6.63
C GLU A 19 5.32 -23.94 -6.04
N THR A 20 5.77 -24.92 -6.81
CA THR A 20 6.76 -25.91 -6.36
C THR A 20 8.19 -25.37 -6.37
N LEU A 21 8.53 -24.55 -7.37
CA LEU A 21 9.90 -24.07 -7.60
C LEU A 21 10.14 -22.64 -7.12
N GLY A 22 9.09 -21.84 -6.97
CA GLY A 22 9.16 -20.44 -6.60
C GLY A 22 9.43 -20.23 -5.11
N GLU A 23 10.09 -19.12 -4.78
CA GLU A 23 10.17 -18.62 -3.41
C GLU A 23 9.46 -17.27 -3.35
N THR A 24 8.73 -17.00 -2.27
CA THR A 24 8.10 -15.69 -2.06
C THR A 24 9.18 -14.62 -1.98
N PRO A 25 9.20 -13.65 -2.92
CA PRO A 25 10.18 -12.58 -2.89
C PRO A 25 9.94 -11.70 -1.66
N LEU A 26 11.00 -11.48 -0.88
CA LEU A 26 10.96 -10.60 0.29
C LEU A 26 11.62 -9.25 -0.04
N PRO A 27 11.14 -8.15 0.57
CA PRO A 27 11.84 -6.88 0.51
C PRO A 27 13.33 -7.02 0.88
N PRO A 28 14.23 -6.23 0.26
CA PRO A 28 15.68 -6.43 0.34
C PRO A 28 16.28 -6.27 1.75
N TYR A 29 15.53 -5.72 2.70
CA TYR A 29 15.91 -5.55 4.10
C TYR A 29 15.48 -6.73 5.00
N ILE A 30 14.71 -7.69 4.48
CA ILE A 30 14.37 -8.92 5.19
C ILE A 30 15.36 -9.99 4.73
N HIS A 31 16.34 -10.27 5.58
CA HIS A 31 17.42 -11.23 5.29
C HIS A 31 17.12 -12.65 5.78
N GLU A 32 16.14 -12.81 6.68
CA GLU A 32 15.74 -14.10 7.20
C GLU A 32 14.66 -14.73 6.33
N LYS A 33 14.79 -16.04 6.07
CA LYS A 33 13.72 -16.81 5.43
C LYS A 33 12.51 -16.86 6.38
N ILE A 34 11.36 -16.44 5.89
CA ILE A 34 10.11 -16.60 6.62
C ILE A 34 9.75 -18.09 6.57
N ALA A 35 9.70 -18.73 7.74
CA ALA A 35 9.40 -20.17 7.85
C ALA A 35 7.99 -20.52 7.35
N ASP A 36 7.06 -19.56 7.43
CA ASP A 36 5.68 -19.67 6.98
C ASP A 36 5.33 -18.46 6.07
N PRO A 37 5.36 -18.63 4.74
CA PRO A 37 5.08 -17.57 3.78
C PRO A 37 3.69 -16.92 3.94
N GLU A 38 2.71 -17.62 4.51
CA GLU A 38 1.37 -17.09 4.77
C GLU A 38 1.37 -15.95 5.80
N ARG A 39 2.38 -15.91 6.68
CA ARG A 39 2.57 -14.78 7.61
C ARG A 39 2.91 -13.47 6.91
N TYR A 40 3.33 -13.55 5.65
CA TYR A 40 3.56 -12.39 4.80
C TYR A 40 2.40 -12.18 3.82
N GLN A 41 1.18 -12.55 4.21
CA GLN A 41 -0.05 -12.23 3.49
C GLN A 41 -1.07 -11.59 4.43
N THR A 42 -1.85 -10.65 3.91
CA THR A 42 -2.98 -10.09 4.66
C THR A 42 -4.09 -11.12 4.78
N VAL A 43 -4.81 -11.12 5.91
CA VAL A 43 -5.94 -12.05 6.16
C VAL A 43 -7.10 -11.91 5.15
N TYR A 44 -7.08 -10.86 4.33
CA TYR A 44 -8.03 -10.59 3.24
C TYR A 44 -7.40 -10.67 1.85
N SER A 45 -6.23 -11.30 1.71
CA SER A 45 -5.60 -11.56 0.41
C SER A 45 -6.48 -12.51 -0.41
N LYS A 46 -6.79 -12.15 -1.67
CA LYS A 46 -7.68 -12.92 -2.56
C LYS A 46 -7.10 -13.24 -3.93
N HIS A 47 -6.05 -12.51 -4.35
CA HIS A 47 -5.46 -12.63 -5.67
C HIS A 47 -3.95 -12.75 -5.57
N SER A 48 -3.37 -13.74 -6.26
CA SER A 48 -1.93 -13.83 -6.49
C SER A 48 -1.49 -12.73 -7.48
N GLY A 49 -0.25 -12.25 -7.36
CA GLY A 49 0.34 -11.30 -8.31
C GLY A 49 1.15 -10.15 -7.71
N SER A 50 1.01 -9.86 -6.41
CA SER A 50 1.86 -8.88 -5.74
C SER A 50 3.19 -9.51 -5.32
N VAL A 51 4.30 -8.85 -5.65
CA VAL A 51 5.67 -9.29 -5.29
C VAL A 51 5.96 -8.96 -3.81
N ALA A 52 5.21 -8.06 -3.20
CA ALA A 52 5.30 -7.75 -1.78
C ALA A 52 3.91 -7.55 -1.18
N ALA A 53 3.73 -7.97 0.08
CA ALA A 53 2.49 -7.76 0.79
C ALA A 53 2.31 -6.28 1.18
N PRO A 54 1.08 -5.75 1.17
CA PRO A 54 0.79 -4.44 1.73
C PRO A 54 0.89 -4.53 3.25
N THR A 55 2.07 -4.26 3.81
CA THR A 55 2.41 -4.64 5.19
C THR A 55 1.61 -3.94 6.27
N ALA A 56 1.02 -2.78 5.98
CA ALA A 56 0.10 -2.11 6.88
C ALA A 56 -1.18 -2.95 7.13
N GLY A 57 -1.54 -3.79 6.15
CA GLY A 57 -2.65 -4.74 6.27
C GLY A 57 -2.37 -5.92 7.19
N LEU A 58 -1.10 -6.22 7.51
CA LEU A 58 -0.72 -7.33 8.40
C LEU A 58 -1.12 -7.07 9.86
N HIS A 59 -1.47 -5.84 10.21
CA HIS A 59 -1.99 -5.48 11.54
C HIS A 59 -3.43 -5.93 11.77
N PHE A 60 -4.14 -6.35 10.71
CA PHE A 60 -5.53 -6.79 10.81
C PHE A 60 -5.63 -8.28 11.07
N THR A 61 -6.41 -8.63 12.08
CA THR A 61 -6.86 -10.00 12.33
C THR A 61 -8.32 -10.16 11.90
N PRO A 62 -8.81 -11.39 11.68
CA PRO A 62 -10.23 -11.62 11.38
C PRO A 62 -11.16 -11.05 12.46
N GLU A 63 -10.76 -11.13 13.73
CA GLU A 63 -11.53 -10.61 14.87
C GLU A 63 -11.60 -9.08 14.85
N LEU A 64 -10.49 -8.41 14.50
CA LEU A 64 -10.47 -6.96 14.37
C LEU A 64 -11.33 -6.48 13.21
N LEU A 65 -11.26 -7.15 12.05
CA LEU A 65 -12.08 -6.82 10.88
C LEU A 65 -13.58 -7.00 11.20
N SER A 66 -13.95 -8.11 11.82
CA SER A 66 -15.33 -8.36 12.28
C SER A 66 -15.81 -7.29 13.26
N SER A 67 -14.94 -6.86 14.19
CA SER A 67 -15.27 -5.77 15.12
C SER A 67 -15.49 -4.43 14.42
N ILE A 68 -14.72 -4.13 13.37
CA ILE A 68 -14.87 -2.92 12.55
C ILE A 68 -16.19 -2.96 11.77
N GLU A 69 -16.53 -4.10 11.16
CA GLU A 69 -17.79 -4.29 10.43
C GLU A 69 -19.00 -4.15 11.37
N ALA A 70 -18.90 -4.68 12.60
CA ALA A 70 -19.95 -4.56 13.61
C ALA A 70 -20.23 -3.11 14.03
N LEU A 71 -19.27 -2.19 13.86
CA LEU A 71 -19.45 -0.75 14.06
C LEU A 71 -20.16 -0.06 12.86
N GLY A 72 -20.51 -0.81 11.82
CA GLY A 72 -21.15 -0.29 10.60
C GLY A 72 -20.18 0.33 9.59
N VAL A 73 -18.87 0.12 9.77
CA VAL A 73 -17.83 0.53 8.82
C VAL A 73 -17.81 -0.44 7.64
N ALA A 74 -17.81 0.10 6.42
CA ALA A 74 -17.70 -0.73 5.23
C ALA A 74 -16.23 -1.08 4.95
N ILE A 75 -15.94 -2.37 4.76
CA ILE A 75 -14.64 -2.84 4.29
C ILE A 75 -14.70 -2.97 2.77
N VAL A 76 -13.87 -2.20 2.06
CA VAL A 76 -13.89 -2.15 0.59
C VAL A 76 -12.62 -2.79 0.03
N PRO A 77 -12.73 -3.88 -0.74
CA PRO A 77 -11.57 -4.50 -1.34
C PRO A 77 -11.06 -3.69 -2.54
N LEU A 78 -9.74 -3.59 -2.63
CA LEU A 78 -8.97 -2.99 -3.72
C LEU A 78 -7.80 -3.91 -4.04
N THR A 79 -7.60 -4.19 -5.33
CA THR A 79 -6.52 -5.08 -5.79
C THR A 79 -5.34 -4.25 -6.25
N LEU A 80 -4.15 -4.74 -5.95
CA LEU A 80 -2.89 -4.09 -6.25
C LEU A 80 -1.81 -5.13 -6.48
N HIS A 81 -0.97 -4.92 -7.50
CA HIS A 81 0.23 -5.72 -7.72
C HIS A 81 1.45 -4.82 -7.52
N VAL A 82 2.06 -4.94 -6.35
CA VAL A 82 3.24 -4.17 -5.95
C VAL A 82 4.49 -4.87 -6.45
N GLY A 83 5.33 -4.13 -7.18
CA GLY A 83 6.67 -4.57 -7.53
C GLY A 83 7.71 -4.18 -6.47
N LEU A 84 8.90 -4.79 -6.51
CA LEU A 84 10.02 -4.43 -5.60
C LEU A 84 10.51 -2.98 -5.75
N GLY A 85 10.07 -2.26 -6.79
CA GLY A 85 10.43 -0.88 -7.05
C GLY A 85 9.98 0.09 -5.94
N THR A 86 8.87 -0.21 -5.25
CA THR A 86 8.25 0.66 -4.24
C THR A 86 9.13 0.89 -3.01
N PHE A 87 10.09 -0.01 -2.74
CA PHE A 87 11.02 0.09 -1.61
C PHE A 87 12.35 0.78 -1.96
N ARG A 88 12.54 1.24 -3.20
CA ARG A 88 13.81 1.83 -3.62
C ARG A 88 13.96 3.25 -3.07
N PRO A 89 15.14 3.62 -2.55
CA PRO A 89 15.41 5.00 -2.13
C PRO A 89 15.25 5.98 -3.29
N VAL A 90 14.80 7.20 -2.99
CA VAL A 90 14.83 8.31 -3.95
C VAL A 90 16.30 8.72 -4.14
N LYS A 91 16.82 8.65 -5.37
CA LYS A 91 18.23 8.91 -5.72
C LYS A 91 18.43 10.13 -6.64
N VAL A 92 17.44 11.02 -6.70
CA VAL A 92 17.48 12.24 -7.52
C VAL A 92 17.73 13.46 -6.63
N ASP A 93 18.37 14.48 -7.20
CA ASP A 93 18.70 15.72 -6.47
C ASP A 93 17.47 16.61 -6.24
N ARG A 94 16.53 16.62 -7.20
CA ARG A 94 15.24 17.29 -7.09
C ARG A 94 14.14 16.25 -6.98
N VAL A 95 13.20 16.45 -6.05
CA VAL A 95 12.10 15.51 -5.80
C VAL A 95 11.23 15.36 -7.05
N GLU A 96 11.03 16.44 -7.79
CA GLU A 96 10.25 16.52 -9.01
C GLU A 96 10.82 15.68 -10.17
N ASP A 97 12.11 15.35 -10.12
CA ASP A 97 12.78 14.51 -11.12
C ASP A 97 12.60 13.01 -10.83
N HIS A 98 11.94 12.66 -9.72
CA HIS A 98 11.75 11.26 -9.33
C HIS A 98 10.64 10.60 -10.15
N ILE A 99 11.02 9.57 -10.92
CA ILE A 99 10.06 8.72 -11.63
C ILE A 99 9.67 7.55 -10.71
N MET A 100 8.41 7.53 -10.29
CA MET A 100 7.82 6.42 -9.54
C MET A 100 7.67 5.17 -10.40
N HIS A 101 7.82 4.01 -9.76
CA HIS A 101 7.50 2.75 -10.38
C HIS A 101 5.99 2.59 -10.54
N GLU A 102 5.57 2.11 -11.70
CA GLU A 102 4.19 1.75 -11.99
C GLU A 102 3.77 0.53 -11.17
N GLU A 103 2.56 0.60 -10.63
CA GLU A 103 1.89 -0.50 -9.96
C GLU A 103 0.54 -0.72 -10.62
N TYR A 104 0.20 -1.98 -10.87
CA TYR A 104 -1.11 -2.32 -11.39
C TYR A 104 -2.13 -2.28 -10.27
N TYR A 105 -3.31 -1.75 -10.57
CA TYR A 105 -4.45 -1.73 -9.65
C TYR A 105 -5.72 -2.22 -10.34
N ALA A 106 -6.67 -2.68 -9.54
CA ALA A 106 -8.05 -2.88 -9.96
C ALA A 106 -9.02 -2.55 -8.82
N LEU A 107 -10.02 -1.74 -9.13
CA LEU A 107 -11.15 -1.41 -8.27
C LEU A 107 -12.44 -1.77 -9.01
N THR A 108 -13.33 -2.49 -8.34
CA THR A 108 -14.63 -2.89 -8.93
C THR A 108 -15.66 -1.76 -8.84
N GLU A 109 -16.70 -1.82 -9.68
CA GLU A 109 -17.79 -0.84 -9.61
C GLU A 109 -18.52 -0.86 -8.27
N ALA A 110 -18.76 -2.04 -7.71
CA ALA A 110 -19.36 -2.17 -6.39
C ALA A 110 -18.48 -1.53 -5.29
N SER A 111 -17.16 -1.66 -5.40
CA SER A 111 -16.21 -1.01 -4.48
C SER A 111 -16.28 0.51 -4.60
N ALA A 112 -16.23 1.05 -5.83
CA ALA A 112 -16.31 2.48 -6.08
C ALA A 112 -17.65 3.07 -5.64
N GLU A 113 -18.77 2.39 -5.93
CA GLU A 113 -20.11 2.79 -5.49
C GLU A 113 -20.21 2.84 -3.95
N THR A 114 -19.64 1.84 -3.26
CA THR A 114 -19.60 1.82 -1.80
C THR A 114 -18.83 3.02 -1.24
N ILE A 115 -17.63 3.29 -1.76
CA ILE A 115 -16.82 4.44 -1.34
C ILE A 115 -17.58 5.75 -1.56
N ASN A 116 -18.08 5.96 -2.78
CA ASN A 116 -18.81 7.17 -3.13
C ASN A 116 -20.12 7.33 -2.33
N GLY A 117 -20.82 6.23 -2.03
CA GLY A 117 -22.01 6.23 -1.19
C GLY A 117 -21.72 6.69 0.24
N ARG A 118 -20.57 6.28 0.80
CA ARG A 118 -20.10 6.72 2.12
C ARG A 118 -19.68 8.19 2.10
N LEU A 119 -18.94 8.63 1.09
CA LEU A 119 -18.56 10.03 0.91
C LEU A 119 -19.79 10.95 0.80
N ARG A 120 -20.80 10.59 -0.01
CA ARG A 120 -22.07 11.34 -0.12
C ARG A 120 -22.83 11.44 1.20
N SER A 121 -22.66 10.45 2.08
CA SER A 121 -23.28 10.45 3.42
C SER A 121 -22.46 11.20 4.47
N GLY A 122 -21.39 11.90 4.08
CA GLY A 122 -20.48 12.60 4.99
C GLY A 122 -19.55 11.66 5.78
N GLY A 123 -19.37 10.43 5.30
CA GLY A 123 -18.42 9.48 5.88
C GLY A 123 -16.98 9.82 5.52
N ARG A 124 -16.04 9.08 6.13
CA ARG A 124 -14.60 9.20 5.88
C ARG A 124 -14.03 7.94 5.23
N VAL A 125 -13.01 8.10 4.39
CA VAL A 125 -12.26 7.03 3.75
C VAL A 125 -10.94 6.78 4.47
N PHE A 126 -10.81 5.59 5.06
CA PHE A 126 -9.60 5.13 5.71
C PHE A 126 -8.81 4.24 4.74
N ALA A 127 -7.67 4.72 4.25
CA ALA A 127 -6.77 3.93 3.44
C ALA A 127 -5.85 3.07 4.34
N VAL A 128 -5.77 1.77 4.03
CA VAL A 128 -4.83 0.86 4.68
C VAL A 128 -3.63 0.67 3.76
N GLY A 129 -2.52 1.30 4.13
CA GLY A 129 -1.27 1.32 3.38
C GLY A 129 -1.18 2.47 2.38
N THR A 130 0.03 3.00 2.23
CA THR A 130 0.38 4.08 1.30
C THR A 130 0.08 3.73 -0.16
N THR A 131 0.13 2.46 -0.53
CA THR A 131 -0.18 2.07 -1.91
C THR A 131 -1.68 2.11 -2.22
N SER A 132 -2.53 1.79 -1.25
CA SER A 132 -3.98 2.00 -1.35
C SER A 132 -4.31 3.49 -1.53
N VAL A 133 -3.57 4.38 -0.84
CA VAL A 133 -3.68 5.84 -1.03
C VAL A 133 -3.41 6.21 -2.48
N ARG A 134 -2.27 5.75 -3.04
CA ARG A 134 -1.92 6.06 -4.44
C ARG A 134 -2.99 5.62 -5.42
N VAL A 135 -3.60 4.45 -5.24
CA VAL A 135 -4.68 3.98 -6.11
C VAL A 135 -5.93 4.83 -5.95
N LEU A 136 -6.39 5.08 -4.73
CA LEU A 136 -7.58 5.91 -4.49
C LEU A 136 -7.40 7.33 -5.01
N GLU A 137 -6.22 7.91 -4.85
CA GLU A 137 -5.88 9.24 -5.36
C GLU A 137 -5.67 9.27 -6.88
N THR A 138 -5.35 8.13 -7.51
CA THR A 138 -5.35 8.00 -8.98
C THR A 138 -6.77 7.93 -9.53
N LEU A 139 -7.64 7.18 -8.85
CA LEU A 139 -9.03 6.93 -9.27
C LEU A 139 -10.00 8.04 -8.86
N GLY A 140 -9.63 8.88 -7.90
CA GLY A 140 -10.40 10.04 -7.47
C GLY A 140 -10.29 11.20 -8.46
N ASP A 141 -11.42 11.81 -8.81
CA ASP A 141 -11.44 13.08 -9.55
C ASP A 141 -11.35 14.31 -8.61
N GLU A 142 -11.30 15.51 -9.20
CA GLU A 142 -11.20 16.77 -8.46
C GLU A 142 -12.40 17.08 -7.56
N ASN A 143 -13.52 16.38 -7.76
CA ASN A 143 -14.71 16.48 -6.91
C ASN A 143 -14.70 15.43 -5.77
N GLY A 144 -13.64 14.62 -5.67
CA GLY A 144 -13.53 13.54 -4.70
C GLY A 144 -14.35 12.30 -5.05
N GLN A 145 -14.84 12.17 -6.29
CA GLN A 145 -15.54 10.97 -6.74
C GLN A 145 -14.55 9.92 -7.22
N VAL A 146 -14.67 8.70 -6.70
CA VAL A 146 -13.84 7.55 -7.07
C VAL A 146 -14.46 6.83 -8.26
N HIS A 147 -13.68 6.66 -9.34
CA HIS A 147 -14.08 5.88 -10.51
C HIS A 147 -13.54 4.46 -10.39
N ALA A 148 -14.31 3.44 -10.76
CA ALA A 148 -13.77 2.10 -10.84
C ALA A 148 -12.92 1.91 -12.11
N GLY A 149 -12.22 0.79 -12.15
CA GLY A 149 -11.39 0.42 -13.28
C GLY A 149 -10.12 -0.26 -12.85
N SER A 150 -9.35 -0.67 -13.85
CA SER A 150 -8.02 -1.20 -13.68
C SER A 150 -7.03 -0.46 -14.57
N GLY A 151 -5.76 -0.47 -14.18
CA GLY A 151 -4.73 0.26 -14.88
C GLY A 151 -3.43 0.28 -14.10
N TRP A 152 -2.55 1.20 -14.48
CA TRP A 152 -1.25 1.39 -13.87
C TRP A 152 -1.22 2.77 -13.23
N THR A 153 -0.70 2.86 -12.01
CA THR A 153 -0.43 4.15 -11.36
C THR A 153 1.05 4.33 -11.09
N ASN A 154 1.57 5.48 -11.52
CA ASN A 154 2.88 6.00 -11.13
C ASN A 154 2.73 7.33 -10.37
N ILE A 155 1.56 7.61 -9.77
CA ILE A 155 1.36 8.85 -9.03
C ILE A 155 2.43 8.97 -7.94
N PHE A 156 3.07 10.14 -7.91
CA PHE A 156 4.07 10.49 -6.91
C PHE A 156 3.50 11.55 -5.97
N ILE A 157 3.26 11.17 -4.73
CA ILE A 157 2.66 12.02 -3.71
C ILE A 157 3.76 12.51 -2.78
N TYR A 158 3.91 13.82 -2.68
CA TYR A 158 4.91 14.52 -1.87
C TYR A 158 4.32 15.82 -1.29
N PRO A 159 4.98 16.48 -0.31
CA PRO A 159 4.43 17.65 0.35
C PRO A 159 3.97 18.74 -0.62
N GLY A 160 2.74 19.23 -0.42
CA GLY A 160 2.03 20.13 -1.35
C GLY A 160 0.94 19.45 -2.18
N TYR A 161 0.86 18.11 -2.16
CA TYR A 161 -0.24 17.37 -2.77
C TYR A 161 -1.56 17.61 -2.02
N ARG A 162 -2.65 17.80 -2.78
CA ARG A 162 -4.02 17.90 -2.24
C ARG A 162 -4.71 16.55 -2.38
N PHE A 163 -5.00 15.92 -1.25
CA PHE A 163 -5.77 14.67 -1.22
C PHE A 163 -7.22 14.91 -1.64
N LYS A 164 -7.71 14.06 -2.54
CA LYS A 164 -9.04 14.16 -3.13
C LYS A 164 -10.02 13.21 -2.47
N VAL A 165 -9.56 12.04 -2.00
CA VAL A 165 -10.41 10.93 -1.59
C VAL A 165 -10.10 10.47 -0.16
N VAL A 166 -8.82 10.38 0.20
CA VAL A 166 -8.42 9.74 1.46
C VAL A 166 -8.46 10.74 2.62
N ASP A 167 -9.23 10.42 3.66
CA ASP A 167 -9.34 11.23 4.89
C ASP A 167 -8.43 10.74 6.02
N CYS A 168 -8.18 9.43 6.09
CA CYS A 168 -7.34 8.83 7.13
C CYS A 168 -6.41 7.77 6.54
N LEU A 169 -5.22 7.61 7.11
CA LEU A 169 -4.21 6.67 6.64
C LEU A 169 -3.69 5.80 7.79
N LEU A 170 -3.84 4.48 7.65
CA LEU A 170 -3.12 3.51 8.47
C LEU A 170 -1.90 2.99 7.69
N THR A 171 -0.70 3.15 8.23
CA THR A 171 0.54 2.74 7.57
C THR A 171 1.60 2.29 8.59
N ASN A 172 2.72 1.71 8.13
CA ASN A 172 3.89 1.44 8.97
C ASN A 172 4.78 2.69 9.09
N PHE A 173 5.80 2.64 9.97
CA PHE A 173 6.91 3.59 9.92
C PHE A 173 7.88 3.27 8.77
N HIS A 174 8.29 4.30 8.03
CA HIS A 174 9.02 4.22 6.76
C HIS A 174 10.48 4.66 6.89
N LEU A 175 11.30 4.30 5.90
CA LEU A 175 12.71 4.69 5.86
C LEU A 175 12.89 6.19 5.64
N PRO A 176 13.93 6.81 6.25
CA PRO A 176 14.40 8.13 5.85
C PRO A 176 14.68 8.17 4.34
N LYS A 177 14.35 9.30 3.70
CA LYS A 177 14.57 9.53 2.26
C LYS A 177 13.85 8.52 1.34
N SER A 178 12.71 7.97 1.78
CA SER A 178 11.84 7.15 0.95
C SER A 178 10.67 7.96 0.39
N SER A 179 10.15 7.53 -0.77
CA SER A 179 8.92 8.10 -1.34
C SER A 179 7.71 7.88 -0.42
N LEU A 180 7.70 6.79 0.36
CA LEU A 180 6.66 6.53 1.35
C LEU A 180 6.68 7.56 2.49
N LEU A 181 7.87 7.95 2.97
CA LEU A 181 8.00 9.02 3.96
C LEU A 181 7.49 10.36 3.40
N MET A 182 7.80 10.66 2.13
CA MET A 182 7.28 11.86 1.47
C MET A 182 5.75 11.86 1.38
N LEU A 183 5.13 10.72 1.07
CA LEU A 183 3.67 10.59 1.03
C LEU A 183 3.03 10.84 2.40
N VAL A 184 3.55 10.23 3.47
CA VAL A 184 2.98 10.46 4.81
C VAL A 184 3.21 11.89 5.29
N SER A 185 4.34 12.52 4.92
CA SER A 185 4.58 13.94 5.17
C SER A 185 3.71 14.87 4.33
N ALA A 186 3.25 14.44 3.15
CA ALA A 186 2.23 15.16 2.41
C ALA A 186 0.87 15.09 3.11
N PHE A 187 0.57 13.92 3.68
CA PHE A 187 -0.71 13.63 4.33
C PHE A 187 -0.91 14.39 5.65
N ALA A 188 0.10 14.35 6.53
CA ALA A 188 0.02 14.90 7.88
C ALA A 188 1.04 16.02 8.14
N ASP A 189 1.56 16.67 7.10
CA ASP A 189 2.63 17.68 7.16
C ASP A 189 4.02 17.17 7.62
N VAL A 190 5.07 17.88 7.19
CA VAL A 190 6.47 17.47 7.42
C VAL A 190 6.85 17.53 8.90
N ARG A 191 6.39 18.56 9.62
CA ARG A 191 6.81 18.81 10.99
C ARG A 191 6.17 17.80 11.93
N THR A 192 4.86 17.58 11.79
CA THR A 192 4.13 16.60 12.60
C THR A 192 4.69 15.19 12.39
N ILE A 193 4.98 14.80 11.15
CA ILE A 193 5.62 13.50 10.88
C ILE A 193 7.03 13.42 11.49
N GLN A 194 7.81 14.50 11.43
CA GLN A 194 9.14 14.51 12.07
C GLN A 194 9.03 14.33 13.59
N GLU A 195 8.17 15.09 14.26
CA GLU A 195 7.95 15.00 15.71
C GLU A 195 7.44 13.59 16.11
N ALA A 196 6.54 13.00 15.32
CA ALA A 196 6.06 11.64 15.53
C ALA A 196 7.18 10.58 15.40
N TYR A 197 8.09 10.74 14.42
CA TYR A 197 9.22 9.83 14.24
C TYR A 197 10.26 9.98 15.35
N GLU A 198 10.55 11.20 15.79
CA GLU A 198 11.43 11.44 16.94
C GLU A 198 10.89 10.77 18.19
N HIS A 199 9.59 10.91 18.46
CA HIS A 199 8.91 10.22 19.55
C HIS A 199 8.99 8.69 19.41
N ALA A 200 8.67 8.15 18.24
CA ALA A 200 8.72 6.71 17.99
C ALA A 200 10.12 6.11 18.20
N ILE A 201 11.18 6.85 17.86
CA ILE A 201 12.57 6.46 18.11
C ILE A 201 12.86 6.47 19.62
N LEU A 202 12.48 7.54 20.34
CA LEU A 202 12.69 7.66 21.78
C LEU A 202 11.99 6.54 22.56
N GLU A 203 10.75 6.22 22.18
CA GLU A 203 9.93 5.16 22.79
C GLU A 203 10.21 3.76 22.23
N ARG A 204 11.22 3.62 21.35
CA ARG A 204 11.68 2.34 20.78
C ARG A 204 10.59 1.55 20.05
N TYR A 205 9.75 2.24 19.30
CA TYR A 205 8.84 1.61 18.35
C TYR A 205 9.63 0.79 17.34
N ARG A 206 9.02 -0.27 16.85
CA ARG A 206 9.56 -1.11 15.79
C ARG A 206 9.17 -0.49 14.45
N PHE A 207 10.12 -0.35 13.54
CA PHE A 207 9.89 0.26 12.24
C PHE A 207 9.70 -0.82 11.16
N PHE A 208 9.37 -0.41 9.93
CA PHE A 208 9.30 -1.26 8.73
C PHE A 208 8.12 -2.25 8.70
N SER A 209 8.22 -3.24 7.81
CA SER A 209 7.17 -4.19 7.45
C SER A 209 6.56 -4.96 8.62
N PHE A 210 7.38 -5.38 9.58
CA PHE A 210 6.94 -6.13 10.76
C PHE A 210 6.98 -5.28 12.04
N GLY A 211 7.15 -3.98 11.88
CA GLY A 211 7.15 -3.01 12.97
C GLY A 211 5.74 -2.66 13.42
N ASP A 212 5.62 -1.54 14.11
CA ASP A 212 4.35 -1.02 14.61
C ASP A 212 3.63 -0.20 13.52
N GLY A 213 2.34 0.04 13.75
CA GLY A 213 1.46 0.82 12.88
C GLY A 213 1.31 2.27 13.35
N MET A 214 1.04 3.15 12.40
CA MET A 214 0.75 4.57 12.58
C MET A 214 -0.59 4.89 11.91
N LEU A 215 -1.50 5.51 12.65
CA LEU A 215 -2.79 5.98 12.16
C LEU A 215 -2.80 7.51 12.10
N LEU A 216 -3.02 8.07 10.93
CA LEU A 216 -3.16 9.51 10.66
C LEU A 216 -4.64 9.83 10.43
N VAL A 217 -5.20 10.79 11.17
CA VAL A 217 -6.65 11.12 11.23
C VAL A 217 -6.93 12.61 11.10
#